data_AF-A0A2D4HAN6-F1
#
_entry.id   AF-A0A2D4HAN6-F1
#
_cell.length_a   1.000
_cell.length_b   1.000
_cell.length_c   1.000
_cell.angle_alpha   90.00
_cell.angle_beta   90.00
_cell.angle_gamma   90.00
#
_symmetry.space_group_name_H-M   'P 1'
#
loop_
_entity.id
_entity.type
_entity.pdbx_description
1 polymer ?
#
loop_
_entity_poly.entity_id
_entity_poly.type
_entity_poly.pdbx_seq_one_letter_code
_entity_poly.pdbx_strand_id
1 'polypeptide(L)'
;MGQRRDLTDSEKSKNVKSLSEGCSTLKIAKILGCDHRTIKRFVASSQQDSKKRVERKICKLTAKYLRRIRCEVTRSPLSSSAVIFQNCNLSGVSRSTRCSVLRDMAKVRKSETQPPLNKTHKLKQQD
;
A
#
# COMPACT_ATOMS: atom_id res chain seq x y z
N MET A 1 -15.73 -10.53 27.92
CA MET A 1 -16.63 -9.65 27.12
C MET A 1 -16.13 -9.66 25.68
N GLY A 2 -16.80 -10.41 24.79
CA GLY A 2 -16.33 -10.64 23.43
C GLY A 2 -16.33 -9.37 22.56
N GLN A 3 -15.47 -9.33 21.55
CA GLN A 3 -15.49 -8.28 20.53
C GLN A 3 -16.84 -8.33 19.81
N ARG A 4 -17.58 -7.23 19.86
CA ARG A 4 -18.85 -7.12 19.14
C ARG A 4 -18.60 -6.71 17.70
N ARG A 5 -19.47 -7.17 16.80
CA ARG A 5 -19.43 -6.83 15.38
C ARG A 5 -19.39 -5.31 15.16
N ASP A 6 -18.56 -4.89 14.22
CA ASP A 6 -18.57 -3.51 13.75
C ASP A 6 -19.82 -3.24 12.89
N LEU A 7 -20.18 -1.95 12.75
CA LEU A 7 -21.30 -1.53 11.91
C LEU A 7 -21.00 -1.86 10.44
N THR A 8 -21.96 -2.46 9.74
CA THR A 8 -21.92 -2.60 8.29
C THR A 8 -22.08 -1.23 7.63
N ASP A 9 -21.58 -1.05 6.40
CA ASP A 9 -21.63 0.24 5.73
C ASP A 9 -23.07 0.75 5.50
N SER A 10 -24.04 -0.15 5.31
CA SER A 10 -25.46 0.22 5.27
C SER A 10 -25.99 0.76 6.61
N GLU A 11 -25.56 0.17 7.73
CA GLU A 11 -25.91 0.62 9.08
C GLU A 11 -25.25 1.98 9.39
N LYS A 12 -24.01 2.20 8.94
CA LYS A 12 -23.33 3.50 9.05
C LYS A 12 -24.08 4.59 8.29
N SER A 13 -24.50 4.34 7.04
CA SER A 13 -25.25 5.31 6.25
C SER A 13 -26.60 5.67 6.89
N LYS A 14 -27.33 4.67 7.40
CA LYS A 14 -28.58 4.89 8.15
C LYS A 14 -28.34 5.72 9.42
N ASN A 15 -27.26 5.43 10.14
CA ASN A 15 -26.88 6.18 11.33
C ASN A 15 -26.59 7.66 11.02
N VAL A 16 -25.79 7.94 9.97
CA VAL A 16 -25.52 9.33 9.52
C VAL A 16 -26.81 10.06 9.16
N LYS A 17 -27.71 9.41 8.42
CA LYS A 17 -29.01 9.99 8.07
C LYS A 17 -29.85 10.33 9.32
N SER A 18 -30.01 9.38 10.24
CA SER A 18 -30.79 9.63 11.46
C SER A 18 -30.15 10.66 12.40
N LEU A 19 -28.82 10.79 12.41
CA LEU A 19 -28.13 11.86 13.13
C LEU A 19 -28.41 13.23 12.50
N SER A 20 -28.46 13.32 11.16
CA SER A 20 -28.81 14.57 10.46
C SER A 20 -30.25 15.01 10.71
N GLU A 21 -31.15 14.04 10.94
CA GLU A 21 -32.55 14.27 11.34
C GLU A 21 -32.69 14.63 12.84
N GLY A 22 -31.59 14.72 13.59
CA GLY A 22 -31.58 15.08 15.01
C GLY A 22 -32.03 13.95 15.95
N CYS A 23 -32.02 12.70 15.50
CA CYS A 23 -32.39 11.58 16.36
C CYS A 23 -31.35 11.33 17.45
N SER A 24 -31.83 11.01 18.67
CA SER A 24 -30.94 10.61 19.77
C SER A 24 -30.28 9.26 19.49
N THR A 25 -29.04 9.10 19.97
CA THR A 25 -28.25 7.85 19.79
C THR A 25 -28.96 6.60 20.32
N LEU A 26 -29.78 6.73 21.38
CA LEU A 26 -30.60 5.65 21.91
C LEU A 26 -31.75 5.26 20.97
N LYS A 27 -32.36 6.24 20.28
CA LYS A 27 -33.42 5.97 19.30
C LYS A 27 -32.85 5.27 18.07
N ILE A 28 -31.68 5.71 17.60
CA ILE A 28 -30.96 5.07 16.49
C ILE A 28 -30.56 3.63 16.85
N ALA A 29 -30.11 3.39 18.08
CA ALA A 29 -29.77 2.06 18.59
C ALA A 29 -30.95 1.09 18.50
N LYS A 30 -32.14 1.55 18.90
CA LYS A 30 -33.38 0.75 18.82
C LYS A 30 -33.76 0.44 17.37
N ILE A 31 -33.65 1.41 16.46
CA ILE A 31 -33.98 1.24 15.03
C ILE A 31 -33.02 0.24 14.35
N LEU A 32 -31.73 0.33 14.65
CA LEU A 32 -30.70 -0.51 14.04
C LEU A 32 -30.49 -1.85 14.76
N GLY A 33 -31.17 -2.10 15.88
CA GLY A 33 -30.93 -3.27 16.73
C GLY A 33 -29.48 -3.37 17.24
N CYS A 34 -28.82 -2.21 17.41
CA CYS A 34 -27.41 -2.12 17.80
C CYS A 34 -27.27 -1.58 19.21
N ASP A 35 -26.13 -1.83 19.87
CA ASP A 35 -25.83 -1.16 21.13
C ASP A 35 -25.55 0.32 20.90
N HIS A 36 -26.19 1.19 21.69
CA HIS A 36 -25.93 2.63 21.70
C HIS A 36 -24.46 2.99 21.91
N ARG A 37 -23.67 2.13 22.59
CA ARG A 37 -22.22 2.31 22.74
C ARG A 37 -21.49 2.28 21.39
N THR A 38 -21.94 1.43 20.46
CA THR A 38 -21.39 1.33 19.11
C THR A 38 -21.69 2.60 18.31
N ILE A 39 -22.89 3.14 18.43
CA ILE A 39 -23.28 4.42 17.80
C ILE A 39 -22.48 5.58 18.39
N LYS A 40 -22.31 5.64 19.73
CA LYS A 40 -21.45 6.65 20.38
C LYS A 40 -20.01 6.58 19.90
N ARG A 41 -19.43 5.37 19.79
CA ARG A 41 -18.09 5.17 19.22
C ARG A 41 -18.02 5.67 17.78
N PHE A 42 -19.03 5.40 16.97
CA PHE A 42 -19.09 5.89 15.58
C PHE A 42 -19.06 7.42 15.52
N VAL A 43 -19.89 8.12 16.31
CA VAL A 43 -19.91 9.59 16.36
C VAL A 43 -18.56 10.16 16.82
N ALA A 44 -17.96 9.57 17.86
CA ALA A 44 -16.64 9.99 18.34
C ALA A 44 -15.53 9.75 17.29
N SER A 45 -15.64 8.65 16.54
CA SER A 45 -14.66 8.27 15.50
C SER A 45 -14.83 9.08 14.21
N SER A 46 -16.05 9.54 13.90
CA SER A 46 -16.30 10.42 12.75
C SER A 46 -15.83 11.85 12.99
N GLN A 47 -15.79 12.30 14.25
CA GLN A 47 -15.23 13.60 14.63
C GLN A 47 -13.70 13.60 14.67
N GLN A 48 -13.07 12.43 14.81
CA GLN A 48 -11.63 12.32 14.68
C GLN A 48 -11.29 12.20 13.19
N ASP A 49 -10.58 13.20 12.66
CA ASP A 49 -9.99 13.12 11.33
C ASP A 49 -9.31 11.76 11.17
N SER A 50 -9.68 11.03 10.12
CA SER A 50 -9.14 9.70 9.85
C SER A 50 -7.61 9.77 9.78
N LYS A 51 -6.93 9.43 10.89
CA LYS A 51 -5.48 9.29 10.88
C LYS A 51 -5.19 8.07 10.04
N LYS A 52 -4.81 8.28 8.77
CA LYS A 52 -4.32 7.21 7.90
C LYS A 52 -3.35 6.37 8.71
N ARG A 53 -3.62 5.07 8.77
CA ARG A 53 -2.79 4.12 9.51
C ARG A 53 -1.35 4.36 9.08
N VAL A 54 -0.54 4.92 9.99
CA VAL A 54 0.87 5.16 9.71
C VAL A 54 1.48 3.79 9.54
N GLU A 55 1.74 3.41 8.30
CA GLU A 55 2.51 2.22 7.98
C GLU A 55 3.80 2.31 8.79
N ARG A 56 4.03 1.30 9.64
CA ARG A 56 5.23 1.23 10.47
C ARG A 56 6.40 1.39 9.51
N LYS A 57 7.20 2.45 9.68
CA LYS A 57 8.38 2.72 8.87
C LYS A 57 9.36 1.56 9.03
N ILE A 58 9.22 0.53 8.21
CA ILE A 58 10.19 -0.56 8.16
C ILE A 58 11.40 0.01 7.44
N CYS A 59 12.45 0.21 8.23
CA CYS A 59 13.80 0.60 7.85
C CYS A 59 14.04 2.10 7.59
N LYS A 60 15.00 2.68 8.32
CA LYS A 60 15.51 4.04 8.15
C LYS A 60 16.41 4.15 6.90
N LEU A 61 16.02 3.56 5.77
CA LEU A 61 16.73 3.81 4.52
C LEU A 61 16.34 5.21 4.05
N THR A 62 17.24 6.17 4.25
CA THR A 62 17.08 7.53 3.73
C THR A 62 16.93 7.48 2.20
N ALA A 63 16.20 8.44 1.62
CA ALA A 63 16.02 8.56 0.17
C ALA A 63 17.36 8.52 -0.62
N LYS A 64 18.45 9.05 -0.04
CA LYS A 64 19.80 8.98 -0.60
C LYS A 64 20.29 7.55 -0.83
N TYR A 65 20.09 6.67 0.14
CA TYR A 65 20.48 5.27 0.05
C TYR A 65 19.61 4.52 -0.96
N LEU A 66 18.31 4.78 -0.97
CA LEU A 66 17.39 4.22 -1.96
C LEU A 66 17.82 4.60 -3.39
N ARG A 67 18.21 5.86 -3.62
CA ARG A 67 18.74 6.29 -4.92
C ARG A 67 20.00 5.53 -5.33
N ARG A 68 20.95 5.33 -4.40
CA ARG A 68 22.18 4.56 -4.66
C ARG A 68 21.89 3.10 -5.00
N ILE A 69 21.04 2.45 -4.20
CA ILE A 69 20.60 1.07 -4.43
C ILE A 69 19.99 0.94 -5.83
N ARG A 70 19.14 1.90 -6.24
CA ARG A 70 18.53 1.89 -7.57
C ARG A 70 19.58 1.95 -8.70
N CYS A 71 20.57 2.82 -8.57
CA CYS A 71 21.67 2.91 -9.54
C CYS A 71 22.49 1.61 -9.59
N GLU A 72 22.75 1.01 -8.44
CA GLU A 72 23.56 -0.22 -8.35
C GLU A 72 22.83 -1.44 -8.94
N VAL A 73 21.52 -1.54 -8.69
CA VAL A 73 20.64 -2.53 -9.30
C VAL A 73 20.63 -2.38 -10.82
N THR A 74 20.58 -1.16 -11.35
CA THR A 74 20.61 -0.96 -12.81
C THR A 74 21.96 -1.29 -13.43
N ARG A 75 23.06 -1.06 -12.70
CA ARG A 75 24.42 -1.40 -13.15
C ARG A 75 24.67 -2.90 -13.13
N SER A 76 24.16 -3.61 -12.11
CA SER A 76 24.43 -5.02 -11.90
C SER A 76 23.15 -5.78 -11.48
N PRO A 77 22.18 -5.96 -12.40
CA PRO A 77 20.85 -6.48 -12.07
C PRO A 77 20.82 -7.93 -11.62
N LEU A 78 21.84 -8.72 -11.98
CA LEU A 78 21.97 -10.14 -11.60
C LEU A 78 22.78 -10.35 -10.32
N SER A 79 23.30 -9.28 -9.71
CA SER A 79 24.05 -9.35 -8.46
C SER A 79 23.17 -9.78 -7.28
N SER A 80 23.78 -10.45 -6.30
CA SER A 80 23.07 -10.83 -5.07
C SER A 80 22.67 -9.60 -4.26
N SER A 81 21.58 -9.70 -3.49
CA SER A 81 21.15 -8.60 -2.62
C SER A 81 22.19 -8.21 -1.57
N ALA A 82 23.13 -9.10 -1.21
CA ALA A 82 24.22 -8.78 -0.28
C ALA A 82 25.23 -7.85 -0.93
N VAL A 83 25.66 -8.20 -2.15
CA VAL A 83 26.65 -7.44 -2.92
C VAL A 83 26.11 -6.04 -3.26
N ILE A 84 24.86 -5.94 -3.71
CA ILE A 84 24.23 -4.64 -4.04
C ILE A 84 24.23 -3.70 -2.82
N PHE A 85 23.90 -4.23 -1.64
CA PHE A 85 23.85 -3.43 -0.42
C PHE A 85 25.25 -3.14 0.13
N GLN A 86 26.21 -4.06 -0.03
CA GLN A 86 27.61 -3.83 0.32
C GLN A 86 28.22 -2.70 -0.52
N ASN A 87 27.99 -2.69 -1.84
CA ASN A 87 28.42 -1.61 -2.75
C ASN A 87 27.78 -0.26 -2.38
N CYS A 88 26.62 -0.27 -1.73
CA CYS A 88 25.95 0.92 -1.22
C CYS A 88 26.37 1.32 0.21
N ASN A 89 27.36 0.65 0.81
CA ASN A 89 27.81 0.78 2.21
C ASN A 89 26.72 0.43 3.25
N LEU A 90 25.93 -0.60 2.97
CA LEU A 90 24.80 -1.07 3.79
C LEU A 90 24.89 -2.58 4.10
N SER A 91 26.06 -3.07 4.48
CA SER A 91 26.30 -4.49 4.79
C SER A 91 25.50 -5.01 6.00
N GLY A 92 25.12 -4.13 6.93
CA GLY A 92 24.39 -4.49 8.16
C GLY A 92 22.87 -4.71 8.01
N VAL A 93 22.32 -4.57 6.80
CA VAL A 93 20.87 -4.73 6.58
C VAL A 93 20.52 -6.22 6.48
N SER A 94 19.49 -6.63 7.23
CA SER A 94 19.01 -8.01 7.21
C SER A 94 18.56 -8.44 5.80
N ARG A 95 18.71 -9.73 5.47
CA ARG A 95 18.34 -10.27 4.16
C ARG A 95 16.87 -9.99 3.80
N SER A 96 15.96 -10.15 4.76
CA SER A 96 14.53 -9.92 4.56
C SER A 96 14.24 -8.47 4.15
N THR A 97 14.86 -7.50 4.82
CA THR A 97 14.73 -6.09 4.48
C THR A 97 15.35 -5.77 3.12
N ARG A 98 16.56 -6.30 2.83
CA ARG A 98 17.21 -6.12 1.50
C ARG A 98 16.29 -6.59 0.38
N CYS A 99 15.75 -7.79 0.48
CA CYS A 99 14.84 -8.34 -0.53
C CYS A 99 13.51 -7.59 -0.60
N SER A 100 12.98 -7.09 0.52
CA SER A 100 11.75 -6.27 0.49
C SER A 100 11.95 -4.98 -0.31
N VAL A 101 13.03 -4.25 -0.01
CA VAL A 101 13.37 -3.00 -0.72
C VAL A 101 13.57 -3.25 -2.22
N LEU A 102 14.26 -4.33 -2.58
CA LEU A 102 14.46 -4.68 -3.99
C LEU A 102 13.15 -5.06 -4.69
N ARG A 103 12.22 -5.75 -4.03
CA ARG A 103 10.90 -6.06 -4.63
C ARG A 103 10.13 -4.80 -5.00
N ASP A 104 10.18 -3.79 -4.14
CA ASP A 104 9.46 -2.53 -4.38
C ASP A 104 10.16 -1.66 -5.44
N MET A 105 11.50 -1.66 -5.44
CA MET A 105 12.31 -0.72 -6.23
C MET A 105 12.89 -1.29 -7.54
N ALA A 106 13.25 -2.57 -7.57
CA ALA A 106 13.96 -3.22 -8.67
C ALA A 106 12.99 -3.88 -9.66
N LYS A 107 11.95 -3.14 -10.09
CA LYS A 107 11.05 -3.61 -11.14
C LYS A 107 11.79 -3.57 -12.48
N VAL A 108 12.32 -4.71 -12.90
CA VAL A 108 12.91 -4.87 -14.23
C VAL A 108 11.79 -4.77 -15.25
N ARG A 109 11.82 -3.74 -16.11
CA ARG A 109 10.93 -3.69 -17.28
C ARG A 109 11.32 -4.85 -18.20
N LYS A 110 10.43 -5.82 -18.36
CA LYS A 110 10.58 -6.84 -19.40
C LYS A 110 10.47 -6.12 -20.75
N SER A 111 11.35 -6.48 -21.69
CA SER A 111 11.18 -6.06 -23.07
C SER A 111 9.85 -6.58 -23.59
N GLU A 112 9.07 -5.73 -24.25
CA GLU A 112 7.90 -6.19 -24.98
C GLU A 112 8.38 -7.08 -26.12
N THR A 113 7.87 -8.31 -26.18
CA THR A 113 8.16 -9.22 -27.29
C THR A 113 7.51 -8.66 -28.54
N GLN A 114 8.31 -8.08 -29.43
CA GLN A 114 7.84 -7.67 -30.74
C GLN A 114 7.63 -8.90 -31.63
N PRO A 115 6.57 -8.93 -32.46
CA PRO A 115 6.40 -10.00 -33.42
C PRO A 115 7.58 -10.02 -34.42
N PRO A 116 7.99 -11.21 -34.91
CA PRO A 116 9.07 -11.31 -35.88
C PRO A 116 8.74 -10.52 -37.16
N LEU A 117 9.75 -9.83 -37.71
CA LEU A 117 9.63 -9.04 -38.94
C LEU A 117 9.11 -9.89 -40.11
N ASN A 118 8.00 -9.46 -40.72
CA ASN A 118 7.46 -10.07 -41.93
C ASN A 118 8.42 -9.84 -43.12
N LYS A 119 8.38 -10.71 -44.14
CA LYS A 119 9.22 -10.66 -45.35
C LYS A 119 9.18 -9.28 -46.01
N THR A 120 8.01 -8.65 -46.07
CA THR A 120 7.81 -7.30 -46.64
C THR A 120 8.56 -6.20 -45.88
N HIS A 121 8.70 -6.33 -44.55
CA HIS A 121 9.45 -5.37 -43.75
C HIS A 121 10.96 -5.56 -43.86
N LYS A 122 11.43 -6.80 -44.13
CA LYS A 122 12.86 -7.09 -44.34
C LYS A 122 13.37 -6.49 -45.65
N LEU A 123 12.56 -6.55 -46.71
CA LEU A 123 12.91 -5.97 -48.01
C LEU A 123 13.07 -4.43 -47.94
N LYS A 124 12.19 -3.75 -47.18
CA LYS A 124 12.24 -2.29 -46.98
C LYS A 124 13.42 -1.76 -46.14
N GLN A 125 14.24 -2.63 -45.53
CA GLN A 125 15.43 -2.22 -44.77
C GLN A 125 16.72 -2.30 -45.61
N GLN A 126 16.65 -2.83 -46.83
CA GLN A 126 17.80 -2.99 -47.73
C GLN A 126 17.92 -1.86 -48.76
N ASP A 127 16.88 -1.02 -48.88
CA ASP A 127 16.88 0.24 -49.63
C ASP A 127 17.31 1.40 -48.71
#